data_AF-A0A9W8HZT6-F1
#
_entry.id   AF-A0A9W8HZT6-F1
#
_cell.length_a   1.000
_cell.length_b   1.000
_cell.length_c   1.000
_cell.angle_alpha   90.00
_cell.angle_beta   90.00
_cell.angle_gamma   90.00
#
_symmetry.space_group_name_H-M   'P 1'
#
loop_
_entity.id
_entity.type
_entity.pdbx_description
1 polymer ?
#
loop_
_entity_poly.entity_id
_entity_poly.type
_entity_poly.pdbx_seq_one_letter_code
_entity_poly.pdbx_strand_id
1 'polypeptide(L)'
;MFRLLIRRGIGQTRYSTQQKPTVSRWKRFLGPVGERPISHITAFGILHEVTAIVPLVGFYFMLSDSNQRAVFPDEVLEESNRYINKLRGYVGLEPIDKDSLVLARLTTSYIMVKFLAPARVLVSLALTPATAKWCVVPVTDVMRRIYTSVLPKRKL
;
A
#
# COMPACT_ATOMS: atom_id res chain seq x y z
N MET A 1 73.24 -2.74 47.59
CA MET A 1 72.96 -1.65 48.55
C MET A 1 72.63 -0.41 47.72
N PHE A 2 71.43 0.16 47.87
CA PHE A 2 70.88 1.34 47.14
C PHE A 2 70.62 1.10 45.62
N ARG A 3 69.53 1.51 44.98
CA ARG A 3 68.50 2.50 45.31
C ARG A 3 67.23 2.23 44.48
N LEU A 4 66.11 2.33 45.17
CA LEU A 4 64.73 2.39 44.71
C LEU A 4 64.52 3.49 43.63
N LEU A 5 63.58 3.25 42.70
CA LEU A 5 62.53 4.18 42.20
C LEU A 5 62.36 4.23 40.67
N ILE A 6 61.24 3.62 40.26
CA ILE A 6 60.20 4.22 39.41
C ILE A 6 60.68 4.84 38.09
N ARG A 7 60.39 4.14 37.00
CA ARG A 7 59.90 4.82 35.80
C ARG A 7 58.82 4.02 35.10
N ARG A 8 57.59 4.26 35.59
CA ARG A 8 56.35 4.47 34.84
C ARG A 8 56.18 3.62 33.58
N GLY A 9 55.34 2.60 33.73
CA GLY A 9 54.52 2.12 32.62
C GLY A 9 53.76 3.29 31.99
N ILE A 10 53.99 3.50 30.70
CA ILE A 10 53.09 4.25 29.85
C ILE A 10 52.45 3.18 28.95
N GLY A 11 51.54 2.42 29.55
CA GLY A 11 50.57 1.66 28.79
C GLY A 11 49.76 2.67 27.98
N GLN A 12 49.76 2.52 26.67
CA GLN A 12 48.88 3.27 25.79
C GLN A 12 47.45 2.85 26.10
N THR A 13 46.77 3.55 27.02
CA THR A 13 45.31 3.57 27.04
C THR A 13 44.85 4.35 25.83
N ARG A 14 44.76 3.66 24.69
CA ARG A 14 43.85 4.04 23.61
C ARG A 14 42.45 3.94 24.20
N TYR A 15 41.93 5.04 24.72
CA TYR A 15 40.50 5.20 24.90
C TYR A 15 39.90 5.23 23.50
N SER A 16 39.55 4.06 22.98
CA SER A 16 38.56 3.94 21.91
C SER A 16 37.25 4.40 22.52
N THR A 17 36.98 5.71 22.42
CA THR A 17 35.63 6.24 22.56
C THR A 17 34.78 5.52 21.51
N GLN A 18 34.18 4.39 21.91
CA GLN A 18 33.13 3.74 21.15
C GLN A 18 31.97 4.73 21.12
N GLN A 19 31.99 5.62 20.13
CA GLN A 19 30.80 6.31 19.66
C GLN A 19 29.82 5.22 19.25
N LYS A 20 28.93 4.86 20.17
CA LYS A 20 27.74 4.07 19.90
C LYS A 20 27.01 4.86 18.82
N PRO A 21 26.93 4.39 17.56
CA PRO A 21 26.30 5.17 16.52
C PRO A 21 24.89 5.45 17.00
N THR A 22 24.55 6.73 17.13
CA THR A 22 23.18 7.14 17.40
C THR A 22 22.40 6.70 16.17
N VAL A 23 21.85 5.50 16.22
CA VAL A 23 21.05 4.98 15.13
C VAL A 23 19.88 5.95 14.99
N SER A 24 20.01 6.82 13.99
CA SER A 24 19.03 7.80 13.59
C SER A 24 17.66 7.14 13.66
N ARG A 25 16.72 7.78 14.38
CA ARG A 25 15.35 7.27 14.56
C ARG A 25 14.70 6.87 13.22
N TRP A 26 15.15 7.51 12.14
CA TRP A 26 14.81 7.23 10.74
C TRP A 26 15.31 5.86 10.23
N LYS A 27 16.52 5.41 10.61
CA LYS A 27 17.04 4.07 10.26
C LYS A 27 16.25 2.94 10.91
N ARG A 28 15.58 3.15 12.05
CA ARG A 28 14.68 2.14 12.63
C ARG A 28 13.37 2.01 11.87
N PHE A 29 12.87 3.10 11.28
CA PHE A 29 11.64 3.10 10.48
C PHE A 29 11.88 2.57 9.06
N LEU A 30 13.05 2.86 8.49
CA LEU A 30 13.44 2.44 7.13
C LEU A 30 14.25 1.13 7.08
N GLY A 31 14.80 0.68 8.21
CA GLY A 31 15.60 -0.55 8.32
C GLY A 31 14.91 -1.80 7.76
N PRO A 32 13.60 -2.04 8.04
CA PRO A 32 12.87 -3.19 7.50
C PRO A 32 12.61 -3.11 5.99
N VAL A 33 12.66 -1.92 5.38
CA VAL A 33 12.40 -1.70 3.96
C VAL A 33 13.59 -2.15 3.11
N GLY A 34 14.80 -2.03 3.65
CA GLY A 34 16.04 -2.38 2.96
C GLY A 34 16.30 -3.89 2.82
N GLU A 35 15.69 -4.73 3.67
CA GLU A 35 15.97 -6.17 3.67
C GLU A 35 15.18 -6.96 2.62
N ARG A 36 13.98 -6.47 2.22
CA ARG A 36 13.10 -7.10 1.18
C ARG A 36 12.23 -6.07 0.44
N PRO A 37 12.82 -5.18 -0.38
CA PRO A 37 12.09 -4.04 -0.96
C PRO A 37 10.96 -4.45 -1.90
N ILE A 38 11.14 -5.51 -2.69
CA ILE A 38 10.13 -5.99 -3.65
C ILE A 38 8.86 -6.43 -2.92
N SER A 39 9.01 -7.18 -1.83
CA SER A 39 7.90 -7.66 -1.02
C SER A 39 7.05 -6.53 -0.43
N HIS A 40 7.69 -5.45 0.02
CA HIS A 40 6.99 -4.27 0.55
C HIS A 40 6.29 -3.47 -0.54
N ILE A 41 6.88 -3.34 -1.73
CA ILE A 41 6.24 -2.67 -2.88
C ILE A 41 5.00 -3.44 -3.32
N THR A 42 5.08 -4.77 -3.44
CA THR A 42 3.92 -5.61 -3.79
C THR A 42 2.83 -5.54 -2.71
N ALA A 43 3.20 -5.63 -1.44
CA ALA A 43 2.25 -5.52 -0.34
C ALA A 43 1.58 -4.14 -0.31
N PHE A 44 2.35 -3.06 -0.52
CA PHE A 44 1.81 -1.71 -0.64
C PHE A 44 0.84 -1.58 -1.82
N GLY A 45 1.20 -2.11 -3.00
CA GLY A 45 0.33 -2.07 -4.17
C GLY A 45 -0.99 -2.78 -3.95
N ILE A 46 -0.96 -4.02 -3.44
CA ILE A 46 -2.18 -4.78 -3.11
C ILE A 46 -3.05 -4.00 -2.12
N LEU A 47 -2.44 -3.48 -1.06
CA LEU A 47 -3.18 -2.73 -0.05
C LEU A 47 -3.72 -1.40 -0.60
N HIS A 48 -2.99 -0.75 -1.49
CA HIS A 48 -3.43 0.45 -2.20
C HIS A 48 -4.68 0.20 -3.05
N GLU A 49 -4.74 -0.94 -3.74
CA GLU A 49 -5.90 -1.33 -4.55
C GLU A 49 -7.11 -1.67 -3.67
N VAL A 50 -6.90 -2.44 -2.59
CA VAL A 50 -7.99 -2.80 -1.66
C VAL A 50 -8.56 -1.55 -0.99
N THR A 51 -7.71 -0.63 -0.57
CA THR A 51 -8.12 0.66 0.01
C THR A 51 -8.70 1.63 -1.02
N ALA A 52 -8.65 1.34 -2.32
CA ALA A 52 -9.40 2.06 -3.34
C ALA A 52 -10.78 1.44 -3.59
N ILE A 53 -10.86 0.11 -3.70
CA ILE A 53 -12.11 -0.62 -3.99
C ILE A 53 -13.09 -0.53 -2.82
N VAL A 54 -12.63 -0.78 -1.59
CA VAL A 54 -13.52 -0.83 -0.41
C VAL A 54 -14.23 0.50 -0.18
N PRO A 55 -13.54 1.66 -0.16
CA PRO A 55 -14.24 2.94 -0.01
C PRO A 55 -15.06 3.31 -1.23
N LEU A 56 -14.65 2.93 -2.46
CA LEU A 56 -15.46 3.20 -3.67
C LEU A 56 -16.83 2.54 -3.57
N VAL A 57 -16.85 1.24 -3.28
CA VAL A 57 -18.09 0.47 -3.13
C VAL A 57 -18.88 0.96 -1.91
N GLY A 58 -18.20 1.22 -0.79
CA GLY A 58 -18.83 1.75 0.42
C GLY A 58 -19.54 3.09 0.19
N PHE A 59 -18.88 4.06 -0.46
CA PHE A 59 -19.49 5.35 -0.78
C PHE A 59 -20.62 5.21 -1.80
N TYR A 60 -20.49 4.33 -2.80
CA TYR A 60 -21.56 4.11 -3.77
C TYR A 60 -22.85 3.65 -3.08
N PHE A 61 -22.76 2.67 -2.17
CA PHE A 61 -23.91 2.21 -1.38
C PHE A 61 -24.40 3.26 -0.39
N MET A 62 -23.50 3.99 0.27
CA MET A 62 -23.89 5.09 1.16
C MET A 62 -24.69 6.19 0.42
N LEU A 63 -24.39 6.40 -0.87
CA LEU A 63 -25.05 7.38 -1.73
C LEU A 63 -26.29 6.81 -2.46
N SER A 64 -26.70 5.56 -2.21
CA SER A 64 -27.88 4.97 -2.84
C SER A 64 -29.14 5.78 -2.52
N ASP A 65 -29.25 6.23 -1.27
CA ASP A 65 -30.44 6.91 -0.75
C ASP A 65 -30.35 8.43 -0.95
N SER A 66 -29.18 8.93 -1.34
CA SER A 66 -28.94 10.35 -1.57
C SER A 66 -29.38 10.78 -2.97
N ASN A 67 -30.26 11.77 -3.05
CA ASN A 67 -30.61 12.41 -4.31
C ASN A 67 -29.53 13.42 -4.71
N GLN A 68 -28.71 13.07 -5.70
CA GLN A 68 -27.58 13.88 -6.17
C GLN A 68 -27.92 14.81 -7.33
N ARG A 69 -29.20 14.95 -7.70
CA ARG A 69 -29.66 15.89 -8.75
C ARG A 69 -29.25 17.34 -8.49
N ALA A 70 -29.07 17.72 -7.22
CA ALA A 70 -28.59 19.05 -6.87
C ALA A 70 -27.10 19.28 -7.18
N VAL A 71 -26.30 18.21 -7.27
CA VAL A 71 -24.85 18.27 -7.51
C VAL A 71 -24.54 18.19 -9.01
N PHE A 72 -25.37 17.49 -9.78
CA PHE A 72 -25.23 17.35 -11.23
C PHE A 72 -26.50 17.84 -11.92
N PRO A 73 -26.42 18.91 -12.73
CA PRO A 73 -27.58 19.38 -13.50
C PRO A 73 -28.06 18.30 -14.47
N ASP A 74 -29.37 18.27 -14.74
CA ASP A 74 -30.03 17.22 -15.52
C ASP A 74 -29.42 17.05 -16.92
N GLU A 75 -28.94 18.14 -17.54
CA GLU A 75 -28.23 18.11 -18.82
C GLU A 75 -26.99 17.20 -18.79
N VAL A 76 -26.16 17.32 -17.75
CA VAL A 76 -24.94 16.51 -17.57
C VAL A 76 -25.30 15.06 -17.26
N LEU A 77 -26.40 14.82 -16.53
CA LEU A 77 -26.89 13.47 -16.23
C LEU A 77 -27.39 12.76 -17.50
N GLU A 78 -28.17 13.45 -18.33
CA GLU A 78 -28.67 12.90 -19.59
C GLU A 78 -27.53 12.62 -20.57
N GLU A 79 -26.58 13.54 -20.72
CA GLU A 79 -25.43 13.35 -21.59
C GLU A 79 -24.58 12.15 -21.14
N SER A 80 -24.33 12.07 -19.84
CA SER A 80 -23.64 10.97 -19.17
C SER A 80 -24.30 9.62 -19.43
N ASN A 81 -25.62 9.53 -19.21
CA ASN A 81 -26.39 8.30 -19.41
C ASN A 81 -26.48 7.92 -20.89
N ARG A 82 -26.58 8.90 -21.80
CA ARG A 82 -26.53 8.68 -23.25
C ARG A 82 -25.21 8.08 -23.69
N TYR A 83 -24.09 8.61 -23.18
CA TYR A 83 -22.76 8.09 -23.50
C TYR A 83 -22.59 6.65 -22.98
N ILE A 84 -22.99 6.39 -21.73
CA ILE A 84 -22.94 5.04 -21.16
C ILE A 84 -23.85 4.06 -21.89
N ASN A 85 -25.04 4.48 -22.32
CA ASN A 85 -25.94 3.61 -23.08
C ASN A 85 -25.35 3.23 -24.44
N LYS A 86 -24.62 4.14 -25.09
CA LYS A 86 -23.84 3.78 -26.29
C LYS A 86 -22.82 2.69 -25.96
N LEU A 87 -22.05 2.84 -24.88
CA LEU A 87 -21.06 1.85 -24.45
C LEU A 87 -21.70 0.49 -24.09
N ARG A 88 -22.81 0.51 -23.34
CA ARG A 88 -23.55 -0.68 -22.92
C ARG A 88 -24.18 -1.42 -24.09
N GLY A 89 -24.61 -0.70 -25.12
CA GLY A 89 -25.13 -1.27 -26.37
C GLY A 89 -24.11 -2.16 -27.09
N TYR A 90 -22.81 -1.85 -27.02
CA TYR A 90 -21.76 -2.70 -27.58
C TYR A 90 -21.56 -4.02 -26.82
N VAL A 91 -21.86 -4.03 -25.51
CA VAL A 91 -21.69 -5.19 -24.63
C VAL A 91 -22.98 -6.03 -24.54
N GLY A 92 -24.07 -5.58 -25.18
CA GLY A 92 -25.38 -6.23 -25.11
C GLY A 92 -26.09 -6.06 -23.76
N LEU A 93 -25.70 -5.04 -22.98
CA LEU A 93 -26.33 -4.73 -21.70
C LEU A 93 -27.56 -3.84 -21.92
N GLU A 94 -28.59 -4.02 -21.10
CA GLU A 94 -29.80 -3.20 -21.15
C GLU A 94 -29.47 -1.70 -20.96
N PRO A 95 -30.17 -0.79 -21.65
CA PRO A 95 -29.97 0.63 -21.47
C PRO A 95 -30.43 1.10 -20.08
N ILE A 96 -29.69 2.03 -19.51
CA ILE A 96 -30.04 2.73 -18.27
C ILE A 96 -31.06 3.84 -18.60
N ASP A 97 -31.99 4.10 -17.68
CA ASP A 97 -32.89 5.25 -17.74
C ASP A 97 -32.10 6.58 -17.86
N LYS A 98 -32.66 7.54 -18.61
CA LYS A 98 -32.06 8.87 -18.83
C LYS A 98 -31.90 9.65 -17.53
N ASP A 99 -32.82 9.47 -16.58
CA ASP A 99 -32.81 10.16 -15.29
C ASP A 99 -32.09 9.38 -14.18
N SER A 100 -31.38 8.32 -14.56
CA SER A 100 -30.70 7.45 -13.62
C SER A 100 -29.49 8.14 -12.98
N LEU A 101 -29.43 8.05 -11.65
CA LEU A 101 -28.33 8.59 -10.85
C LEU A 101 -27.16 7.62 -10.68
N VAL A 102 -27.18 6.46 -11.36
CA VAL A 102 -26.12 5.45 -11.20
C VAL A 102 -24.75 6.02 -11.55
N LEU A 103 -24.61 6.70 -12.70
CA LEU A 103 -23.33 7.28 -13.08
C LEU A 103 -22.93 8.46 -12.19
N ALA A 104 -23.89 9.27 -11.74
CA ALA A 104 -23.65 10.37 -10.81
C ALA A 104 -23.13 9.88 -9.45
N ARG A 105 -23.74 8.81 -8.92
CA ARG A 105 -23.31 8.14 -7.68
C ARG A 105 -21.92 7.55 -7.82
N LEU A 106 -21.64 6.86 -8.93
CA LEU A 106 -20.30 6.34 -9.23
C LEU A 106 -19.27 7.48 -9.30
N THR A 107 -19.57 8.54 -10.03
CA THR A 107 -18.69 9.71 -10.17
C THR A 107 -18.43 10.36 -8.82
N THR A 108 -19.47 10.57 -8.01
CA THR A 108 -19.30 11.16 -6.68
C THR A 108 -18.50 10.25 -5.75
N SER A 109 -18.78 8.95 -5.75
CA SER A 109 -18.01 7.99 -4.95
C SER A 109 -16.53 7.99 -5.35
N TYR A 110 -16.23 8.07 -6.64
CA TYR A 110 -14.86 8.17 -7.15
C TYR A 110 -14.17 9.47 -6.72
N ILE A 111 -14.87 10.60 -6.78
CA ILE A 111 -14.38 11.89 -6.28
C ILE A 111 -14.04 11.78 -4.79
N MET A 112 -14.91 11.16 -3.97
CA MET A 112 -14.66 10.94 -2.54
C MET A 112 -13.43 10.06 -2.29
N VAL A 113 -13.27 8.97 -3.05
CA VAL A 113 -12.08 8.10 -2.99
C VAL A 113 -10.81 8.86 -3.38
N LYS A 114 -10.91 9.81 -4.30
CA LYS A 114 -9.81 10.69 -4.71
C LYS A 114 -9.46 11.71 -3.63
N PHE A 115 -10.44 12.25 -2.92
CA PHE A 115 -10.19 13.08 -1.74
C PHE A 115 -9.51 12.30 -0.61
N LEU A 116 -9.79 11.00 -0.49
CA LEU A 116 -9.08 10.11 0.44
C LEU A 116 -7.68 9.68 -0.04
N ALA A 117 -7.22 10.08 -1.23
CA ALA A 117 -5.92 9.68 -1.76
C ALA A 117 -4.73 9.90 -0.79
N PRO A 118 -4.56 11.07 -0.12
CA PRO A 118 -3.47 11.24 0.85
C PRO A 118 -3.61 10.30 2.05
N ALA A 119 -4.83 10.13 2.58
CA ALA A 119 -5.09 9.22 3.67
C ALA A 119 -4.81 7.76 3.27
N ARG A 120 -5.16 7.36 2.04
CA ARG A 120 -4.89 6.03 1.49
C ARG A 120 -3.40 5.73 1.45
N VAL A 121 -2.58 6.67 0.99
CA VAL A 121 -1.13 6.48 0.96
C VAL A 121 -0.58 6.30 2.37
N LEU A 122 -1.02 7.12 3.34
CA LEU A 122 -0.58 7.03 4.73
C LEU A 122 -0.99 5.72 5.40
N VAL A 123 -2.26 5.32 5.25
CA VAL A 123 -2.78 4.06 5.78
C VAL A 123 -2.07 2.87 5.15
N SER A 124 -1.90 2.87 3.83
CA SER A 124 -1.20 1.79 3.14
C SER A 124 0.25 1.69 3.59
N LEU A 125 0.98 2.80 3.70
CA LEU A 125 2.37 2.80 4.20
C LEU A 125 2.49 2.31 5.65
N ALA A 126 1.56 2.72 6.53
CA ALA A 126 1.56 2.30 7.93
C ALA A 126 1.29 0.80 8.09
N LEU A 127 0.45 0.24 7.23
CA LEU A 127 0.06 -1.16 7.26
C LEU A 127 0.99 -2.07 6.43
N THR A 128 1.77 -1.54 5.49
CA THR A 128 2.77 -2.30 4.70
C THR A 128 3.62 -3.28 5.54
N PRO A 129 4.21 -2.92 6.70
CA PRO A 129 5.00 -3.89 7.48
C PRO A 129 4.17 -5.04 8.06
N ALA A 130 2.88 -4.84 8.34
CA ALA A 130 1.97 -5.89 8.77
C ALA A 130 1.55 -6.77 7.59
N THR A 131 1.15 -6.15 6.48
CA THR A 131 0.74 -6.83 5.24
C THR A 131 1.90 -7.59 4.60
N ALA A 132 3.14 -7.10 4.67
CA ALA A 132 4.30 -7.85 4.22
C ALA A 132 4.46 -9.15 5.00
N LYS A 133 4.21 -9.16 6.32
CA LYS A 133 4.25 -10.38 7.13
C LYS A 133 3.08 -11.32 6.79
N TRP A 134 1.88 -10.77 6.58
CA TRP A 134 0.67 -11.55 6.33
C TRP A 134 0.48 -12.04 4.90
N CYS A 135 0.94 -11.31 3.87
CA CYS A 135 0.78 -11.70 2.47
C CYS A 135 2.04 -12.31 1.87
N VAL A 136 3.23 -11.79 2.21
CA VAL A 136 4.45 -12.24 1.54
C VAL A 136 4.86 -13.61 2.05
N VAL A 137 4.84 -13.85 3.36
CA VAL A 137 5.22 -15.14 3.94
C VAL A 137 4.40 -16.30 3.35
N PRO A 138 3.05 -16.29 3.36
CA PRO A 138 2.28 -17.41 2.81
C PRO A 138 2.44 -17.56 1.30
N VAL A 139 2.53 -16.45 0.55
CA VAL A 139 2.73 -16.51 -0.91
C VAL A 139 4.11 -17.07 -1.24
N THR A 140 5.16 -16.65 -0.52
CA THR A 140 6.52 -17.20 -0.74
C THR A 140 6.62 -18.66 -0.33
N ASP A 141 5.92 -19.11 0.71
CA ASP A 141 5.90 -20.52 1.11
C ASP A 141 5.15 -21.39 0.11
N VAL A 142 4.01 -20.92 -0.42
CA VAL A 142 3.27 -21.61 -1.49
C VAL A 142 4.09 -21.65 -2.77
N MET A 143 4.69 -20.52 -3.18
CA MET A 143 5.52 -20.44 -4.39
C MET A 143 6.76 -21.32 -4.27
N ARG A 144 7.44 -21.33 -3.11
CA ARG A 144 8.56 -22.24 -2.84
C ARG A 144 8.12 -23.70 -2.95
N ARG A 145 6.96 -24.06 -2.38
CA ARG A 145 6.42 -25.43 -2.41
C ARG A 145 6.15 -25.89 -3.85
N ILE A 146 5.59 -25.02 -4.69
CA ILE A 146 5.39 -25.28 -6.13
C ILE A 146 6.73 -25.38 -6.86
N TYR A 147 7.66 -24.45 -6.65
CA TYR A 147 8.96 -24.45 -7.31
C TYR A 147 9.80 -25.69 -6.98
N THR A 148 9.79 -26.13 -5.71
CA THR A 148 10.44 -27.38 -5.29
C THR A 148 9.74 -28.63 -5.81
N SER A 149 8.46 -28.56 -6.15
CA SER A 149 7.73 -29.68 -6.78
C SER A 149 7.98 -29.78 -8.29
N VAL A 150 8.40 -28.69 -8.93
CA VAL A 150 8.65 -28.63 -10.39
C VAL A 150 10.14 -28.85 -10.73
N LEU A 151 11.07 -28.51 -9.83
CA LEU A 151 12.50 -28.78 -10.07
C LEU A 151 12.88 -30.24 -9.73
N PRO A 152 13.43 -31.02 -10.68
CA PRO A 152 13.93 -32.34 -10.39
C PRO A 152 15.13 -32.24 -9.44
N LYS A 153 15.13 -33.05 -8.37
CA LYS A 153 16.29 -33.23 -7.48
C LYS A 153 17.48 -33.68 -8.33
N ARG A 154 18.42 -32.78 -8.66
CA ARG A 154 19.75 -33.19 -9.10
C ARG A 154 20.43 -33.87 -7.90
N LYS A 155 20.56 -35.19 -7.99
CA LYS A 155 21.47 -35.95 -7.12
C LYS A 155 22.89 -35.50 -7.44
N LEU A 156 23.55 -34.87 -6.47
CA LEU A 156 25.02 -34.81 -6.40
C LEU A 156 25.49 -36.08 -5.70
#